data_AF-A0AA35TJM7-F1
#
_entry.id   AF-A0AA35TJM7-F1
#
_cell.length_a   1.000
_cell.length_b   1.000
_cell.length_c   1.000
_cell.angle_alpha   90.00
_cell.angle_beta   90.00
_cell.angle_gamma   90.00
#
_symmetry.space_group_name_H-M   'P 1'
#
loop_
_entity.id
_entity.type
_entity.pdbx_description
1 polymer ?
#
loop_
_entity_poly.entity_id
_entity_poly.type
_entity_poly.pdbx_seq_one_letter_code
_entity_poly.pdbx_strand_id
1 'polypeptide(L)' 'MTPAARERLYDEIVSCAAGWSLARVEAGEIDRINIHYAALRAMLAAVTRLAPAPDFVLVDASRCTGLAFHSGPS' A
#
# COMPACT_ATOMS: atom_id res chain seq x y z
N MET A 1 -18.76 -2.48 -6.57
CA MET A 1 -18.23 -1.92 -7.84
C MET A 1 -18.17 -3.04 -8.87
N THR A 2 -18.48 -2.77 -10.15
CA THR A 2 -18.34 -3.78 -11.23
C THR A 2 -16.89 -3.87 -11.71
N PRO A 3 -16.46 -4.98 -12.35
CA PRO A 3 -15.11 -5.09 -12.92
C PRO A 3 -14.78 -3.97 -13.92
N ALA A 4 -15.71 -3.65 -14.82
CA ALA A 4 -15.54 -2.57 -15.80
C ALA A 4 -15.38 -1.20 -15.12
N ALA A 5 -16.12 -0.93 -14.04
CA ALA A 5 -15.94 0.31 -13.28
C ALA A 5 -14.56 0.37 -12.58
N ARG A 6 -14.03 -0.78 -12.12
CA ARG A 6 -12.69 -0.88 -11.53
C ARG A 6 -11.59 -0.53 -12.53
N GLU A 7 -11.67 -1.09 -13.72
CA GLU A 7 -10.68 -0.87 -14.78
C GLU A 7 -10.67 0.60 -15.21
N ARG A 8 -11.84 1.19 -15.44
CA ARG A 8 -11.97 2.62 -15.76
C ARG A 8 -11.35 3.51 -14.67
N LEU A 9 -11.65 3.23 -13.40
CA LEU A 9 -11.10 4.01 -12.28
C LEU A 9 -9.59 3.79 -12.11
N TYR A 10 -9.10 2.58 -12.36
CA TYR A 10 -7.66 2.30 -12.34
C TYR A 10 -6.92 3.20 -13.33
N ASP A 11 -7.38 3.26 -14.58
CA ASP A 11 -6.78 4.10 -15.62
C ASP A 11 -6.82 5.58 -15.24
N GLU A 12 -7.97 6.06 -14.75
CA GLU A 12 -8.15 7.45 -14.31
C GLU A 12 -7.19 7.81 -13.15
N ILE A 13 -7.13 6.96 -12.11
CA ILE A 13 -6.28 7.18 -10.94
C ILE A 13 -4.80 7.19 -11.33
N VAL A 14 -4.36 6.21 -12.12
CA VAL A 14 -2.94 6.11 -12.53
C VAL A 14 -2.54 7.28 -13.41
N SER A 15 -3.44 7.77 -14.28
CA SER A 15 -3.16 8.91 -15.16
C SER A 15 -2.97 10.24 -14.40
N CYS A 16 -3.65 10.40 -13.26
CA CYS A 16 -3.65 11.64 -12.48
C CYS A 16 -2.73 11.59 -11.25
N ALA A 17 -2.24 10.42 -10.84
CA ALA A 17 -1.40 10.27 -9.65
C ALA A 17 0.01 10.83 -9.89
N ALA A 18 0.55 11.55 -8.89
CA ALA A 18 1.95 12.03 -8.92
C ALA A 18 2.96 10.87 -8.91
N GLY A 19 2.56 9.70 -8.42
CA GLY A 19 3.32 8.46 -8.43
C GLY A 19 2.44 7.30 -7.98
N TRP A 20 2.73 6.09 -8.45
CA TRP A 20 2.08 4.87 -7.98
C TRP A 20 3.11 3.74 -7.88
N SER A 21 2.85 2.79 -6.98
CA SER A 21 3.74 1.66 -6.73
C SER A 21 2.94 0.45 -6.29
N LEU A 22 3.45 -0.74 -6.60
CA LEU A 22 2.85 -2.02 -6.22
C LEU A 22 3.93 -2.94 -5.64
N ALA A 23 3.63 -3.56 -4.51
CA ALA A 23 4.42 -4.63 -3.92
C ALA A 23 3.53 -5.81 -3.57
N ARG A 24 4.13 -7.01 -3.57
CA ARG A 24 3.45 -8.28 -3.29
C ARG A 24 4.31 -9.11 -2.34
N VAL A 25 3.65 -9.93 -1.55
CA VAL A 25 4.29 -10.94 -0.70
C VAL A 25 3.73 -12.30 -1.11
N GLU A 26 4.63 -13.23 -1.38
CA GLU A 26 4.26 -14.58 -1.85
C GLU A 26 3.55 -15.39 -0.76
N ALA A 27 2.67 -16.31 -1.17
CA ALA A 27 1.88 -17.14 -0.27
C ALA A 27 2.75 -17.88 0.76
N GLY A 28 3.86 -18.49 0.31
CA GLY A 28 4.76 -19.19 1.23
C GLY A 28 5.43 -18.28 2.25
N GLU A 29 5.55 -16.97 1.99
CA GLU A 29 6.02 -16.01 2.98
C GLU A 29 4.89 -15.62 3.94
N ILE A 30 3.67 -15.43 3.44
CA ILE A 30 2.47 -15.21 4.27
C ILE A 30 2.32 -16.33 5.30
N ASP A 31 2.48 -17.58 4.89
CA ASP A 31 2.38 -18.75 5.77
C ASP A 31 3.44 -18.74 6.87
N ARG A 32 4.63 -18.18 6.60
CA ARG A 32 5.73 -18.06 7.57
C ARG A 32 5.53 -16.93 8.57
N ILE A 33 5.07 -15.77 8.10
CA ILE A 33 5.05 -14.54 8.90
C ILE A 33 3.67 -14.09 9.31
N ASN A 34 2.62 -14.82 8.98
CA ASN A 34 1.21 -14.43 9.09
C ASN A 34 0.77 -13.29 8.14
N ILE A 35 -0.55 -13.25 7.88
CA ILE A 35 -1.16 -12.30 6.95
C ILE A 35 -1.01 -10.83 7.39
N HIS A 36 -0.98 -10.56 8.68
CA HIS A 36 -0.85 -9.20 9.20
C HIS A 36 0.54 -8.62 8.90
N TYR A 37 1.62 -9.34 9.23
CA TYR A 37 2.97 -8.86 8.94
C TYR A 37 3.27 -8.87 7.44
N ALA A 38 2.70 -9.81 6.68
CA ALA A 38 2.80 -9.79 5.22
C ALA A 38 2.16 -8.55 4.61
N ALA A 39 0.97 -8.15 5.06
CA ALA A 39 0.32 -6.91 4.62
C ALA A 39 1.16 -5.67 4.97
N LEU A 40 1.68 -5.59 6.20
CA LEU A 40 2.57 -4.48 6.62
C LEU A 40 3.82 -4.40 5.75
N ARG A 41 4.46 -5.55 5.45
CA ARG A 41 5.63 -5.60 4.57
C ARG A 41 5.33 -5.18 3.14
N ALA A 42 4.20 -5.60 2.59
CA ALA A 42 3.76 -5.17 1.26
C ALA A 42 3.55 -3.66 1.22
N MET A 43 2.87 -3.08 2.22
CA MET A 43 2.66 -1.63 2.30
C MET A 43 3.98 -0.86 2.41
N LEU A 44 4.89 -1.29 3.30
CA LEU A 44 6.23 -0.72 3.43
C LEU A 44 7.01 -0.75 2.11
N ALA A 45 7.01 -1.89 1.42
CA ALA A 45 7.69 -2.04 0.14
C ALA A 45 7.06 -1.20 -0.98
N ALA A 46 5.74 -1.01 -0.97
CA ALA A 46 5.06 -0.17 -1.94
C ALA A 46 5.43 1.31 -1.73
N VAL A 47 5.34 1.80 -0.50
CA VAL A 47 5.62 3.20 -0.14
C VAL A 47 7.08 3.55 -0.40
N THR A 48 8.02 2.70 0.00
CA THR A 48 9.47 2.93 -0.22
C THR A 48 9.87 3.00 -1.69
N ARG A 49 9.06 2.43 -2.59
CA ARG A 49 9.26 2.49 -4.04
C ARG A 49 8.51 3.64 -4.72
N LEU A 50 7.71 4.40 -3.97
CA LEU A 50 6.95 5.52 -4.52
C LEU A 50 7.90 6.67 -4.89
N ALA A 51 7.72 7.20 -6.09
CA ALA A 51 8.44 8.38 -6.57
C ALA A 51 7.41 9.39 -7.10
N PRO A 52 7.42 10.65 -6.60
CA PRO A 52 8.27 11.18 -5.52
C PRO A 52 7.99 10.50 -4.17
N ALA A 53 8.97 10.55 -3.26
CA ALA A 53 8.82 10.00 -1.91
C ALA A 53 7.81 10.85 -1.11
N PRO A 54 6.83 10.24 -0.41
CA PRO A 54 5.83 10.97 0.34
C PRO A 54 6.33 11.40 1.73
N ASP A 55 5.90 12.57 2.20
CA ASP A 55 6.17 13.04 3.56
C ASP A 55 5.26 12.36 4.61
N PHE A 56 4.03 12.04 4.21
CA PHE A 56 3.02 11.40 5.06
C PHE A 56 2.32 10.27 4.30
N VAL A 57 1.88 9.25 5.04
CA VAL A 57 1.19 8.08 4.48
C VAL A 57 -0.11 7.85 5.23
N LEU A 58 -1.22 7.83 4.49
CA LEU A 58 -2.54 7.43 5.00
C LEU A 58 -2.74 5.94 4.71
N VAL A 59 -2.95 5.14 5.74
CA VAL A 59 -3.11 3.68 5.64
C VAL A 59 -4.46 3.25 6.19
N ASP A 60 -5.14 2.37 5.46
CA ASP A 60 -6.38 1.72 5.91
C ASP A 60 -6.04 0.48 6.75
N ALA A 61 -5.55 0.71 7.96
CA ALA A 61 -5.25 -0.36 8.91
C ALA A 61 -5.47 0.08 10.35
N SER A 62 -6.15 -0.77 11.11
CA SER A 62 -6.48 -0.51 12.51
C SER A 62 -5.27 -0.48 13.44
N ARG A 63 -4.18 -1.18 13.08
CA ARG A 63 -2.89 -1.18 13.79
C ARG A 63 -1.75 -1.23 12.79
N CYS A 64 -1.08 -0.09 12.59
CA CYS A 64 0.11 0.06 11.76
C CYS A 64 1.33 0.46 12.60
N THR A 65 1.66 -0.34 13.61
CA THR A 65 2.90 -0.19 14.38
C THR A 65 4.06 -0.77 13.57
N GLY A 66 4.93 0.08 13.02
CA GLY A 66 6.13 -0.33 12.28
C GLY A 66 6.36 0.37 10.94
N LEU A 67 5.38 1.14 10.45
CA LEU A 67 5.61 2.09 9.37
C LEU A 67 6.36 3.29 9.97
N ALA A 68 7.61 3.48 9.59
CA ALA A 68 8.42 4.65 9.97
C ALA A 68 7.98 5.91 9.20
N PHE A 69 6.68 6.14 9.12
CA PHE A 69 6.06 7.33 8.56
C PHE A 69 5.26 7.98 9.69
N HIS A 70 5.30 9.30 9.80
CA HIS A 70 4.53 10.03 10.80
C HIS A 70 3.04 9.75 10.57
N SER A 71 2.48 8.83 11.34
CA SER A 71 1.04 8.67 11.48
C SER A 71 0.53 9.86 12.27
N GLY A 72 -0.28 10.71 11.63
CA GLY A 72 -0.93 11.85 12.28
C GLY A 72 -1.76 11.42 13.49
N PRO A 73 -2.09 12.35 14.41
CA PRO A 73 -2.65 12.01 15.72
C PRO A 73 -4.01 11.32 15.60
N SER A 74 -4.24 10.37 16.52
CA SER A 74 -5.52 9.68 16.75
C SER A 74 -6.61 10.62 17.28
#